data_AF-A0A948C374-F1
#
_entry.id   AF-A0A948C374-F1
#
_cell.length_a   1.000
_cell.length_b   1.000
_cell.length_c   1.000
_cell.angle_alpha   90.00
_cell.angle_beta   90.00
_cell.angle_gamma   90.00
#
_symmetry.space_group_name_H-M   'P 1'
#
loop_
_entity.id
_entity.type
_entity.pdbx_description
1 polymer ?
#
loop_
_entity_poly.entity_id
_entity_poly.type
_entity_poly.pdbx_seq_one_letter_code
_entity_poly.pdbx_strand_id
1 'polypeptide(L)'
;MLDFGILGNNARNLHYIKKFNDKKSIRLADNKLETKRFLSERGIPFAKTYAIIKTRKELFDFDFSQLPKKEFVVKPNQGSQ
;
A
#
# COMPACT_ATOMS: atom_id res chain seq x y z
N MET A 1 -27.31 18.92 4.76
CA MET A 1 -25.94 18.68 5.22
C MET A 1 -25.03 19.12 4.09
N LEU A 2 -24.09 20.04 4.33
CA LEU A 2 -23.31 20.64 3.24
C LEU A 2 -22.09 19.76 2.93
N ASP A 3 -22.22 18.89 1.92
CA ASP A 3 -21.20 17.93 1.46
C ASP A 3 -20.05 18.57 0.65
N PHE A 4 -19.69 19.82 0.95
CA PHE A 4 -18.66 20.51 0.16
C PHE A 4 -17.28 19.91 0.41
N GLY A 5 -16.68 19.34 -0.64
CA GLY A 5 -15.31 18.83 -0.62
C GLY A 5 -15.18 17.31 -0.44
N ILE A 6 -16.29 16.58 -0.27
CA ILE A 6 -16.24 15.11 -0.24
C ILE A 6 -16.29 14.59 -1.68
N LEU A 7 -15.26 13.85 -2.07
CA LEU A 7 -15.16 13.24 -3.39
C LEU A 7 -15.25 11.73 -3.29
N GLY A 8 -16.18 11.12 -4.02
CA GLY A 8 -16.25 9.67 -4.14
C GLY A 8 -15.00 9.09 -4.82
N ASN A 9 -14.68 7.82 -4.53
CA ASN A 9 -13.48 7.15 -5.07
C ASN A 9 -13.39 7.25 -6.61
N ASN A 10 -14.51 7.08 -7.33
CA ASN A 10 -14.52 7.15 -8.79
C ASN A 10 -14.16 8.56 -9.29
N ALA A 11 -14.76 9.59 -8.70
CA ALA A 11 -14.52 10.97 -9.07
C ALA A 11 -13.07 11.39 -8.72
N ARG A 12 -12.52 10.91 -7.59
CA ARG A 12 -11.09 11.07 -7.24
C ARG A 12 -10.18 10.43 -8.28
N ASN A 13 -10.48 9.20 -8.64
CA ASN A 13 -9.65 8.44 -9.57
C ASN A 13 -9.66 9.06 -10.98
N LEU A 14 -10.83 9.51 -11.46
CA LEU A 14 -10.99 10.09 -12.80
C LEU A 14 -10.47 11.54 -12.88
N HIS A 15 -10.87 12.40 -11.95
CA HIS A 15 -10.59 13.83 -12.06
C HIS A 15 -9.21 14.23 -11.54
N TYR A 16 -8.60 13.42 -10.67
CA TYR A 16 -7.32 13.76 -10.04
C TYR A 16 -6.23 12.73 -10.32
N ILE A 17 -6.42 11.47 -9.92
CA ILE A 17 -5.33 10.48 -10.01
C ILE A 17 -4.94 10.22 -11.46
N LYS A 18 -5.89 9.80 -12.31
CA LYS A 18 -5.63 9.52 -13.74
C LYS A 18 -5.29 10.76 -14.55
N LYS A 19 -5.81 11.93 -14.14
CA LYS A 19 -5.60 13.19 -14.86
C LYS A 19 -4.19 13.75 -14.66
N PHE A 20 -3.66 13.68 -13.44
CA PHE A 20 -2.41 14.35 -13.09
C PHE A 20 -1.21 13.42 -12.91
N ASN A 21 -1.39 12.10 -12.95
CA ASN A 21 -0.31 11.14 -12.79
C ASN A 21 -0.23 10.22 -14.00
N ASP A 22 0.98 10.00 -14.51
CA ASP A 22 1.20 9.04 -15.57
C ASP A 22 1.01 7.59 -15.06
N LYS A 23 0.78 6.66 -15.99
CA LYS A 23 0.51 5.25 -15.67
C LYS A 23 1.64 4.58 -14.87
N LYS A 24 2.90 4.96 -15.08
CA LYS A 24 4.04 4.36 -14.37
C LYS A 24 4.06 4.84 -12.92
N SER A 25 3.82 6.14 -12.69
CA SER A 25 3.73 6.72 -11.35
C SER A 25 2.58 6.13 -10.54
N ILE A 26 1.40 5.93 -11.16
CA ILE A 26 0.25 5.26 -10.52
C ILE A 26 0.62 3.82 -10.12
N ARG A 27 1.18 3.04 -11.06
CA ARG A 27 1.58 1.64 -10.79
C ARG A 27 2.61 1.53 -9.66
N LEU A 28 3.59 2.44 -9.65
CA LEU A 28 4.61 2.49 -8.59
C LEU A 28 3.94 2.70 -7.22
N ALA A 29 3.04 3.68 -7.12
CA ALA A 29 2.34 4.03 -5.89
C ALA A 29 1.38 2.92 -5.41
N ASP A 30 0.73 2.21 -6.34
CA ASP A 30 -0.20 1.12 -6.01
C ASP A 30 0.51 -0.13 -5.46
N ASN A 31 1.77 -0.35 -5.85
CA ASN A 31 2.57 -1.47 -5.38
C ASN A 31 3.40 -1.09 -4.14
N LYS A 32 2.94 -1.51 -2.96
CA LYS A 32 3.57 -1.18 -1.67
C LYS A 32 5.01 -1.68 -1.57
N LEU A 33 5.35 -2.83 -2.14
CA LEU A 33 6.71 -3.35 -2.15
C LEU A 33 7.63 -2.53 -3.06
N GLU A 34 7.18 -2.18 -4.27
CA GLU A 34 7.95 -1.33 -5.18
C GLU A 34 8.14 0.08 -4.61
N THR A 35 7.09 0.70 -4.06
CA THR A 35 7.18 1.99 -3.39
C THR A 35 8.21 1.96 -2.26
N LYS A 36 8.16 0.95 -1.38
CA LYS A 36 9.13 0.84 -0.27
C LYS A 36 10.57 0.69 -0.78
N ARG A 37 10.79 -0.12 -1.83
CA ARG A 37 12.12 -0.25 -2.45
C ARG A 37 12.60 1.09 -3.01
N PHE A 38 11.74 1.79 -3.74
CA PHE A 38 12.04 3.10 -4.31
C PHE A 38 12.41 4.14 -3.26
N LEU A 39 11.70 4.15 -2.12
CA LEU A 39 11.98 5.02 -0.98
C LEU A 39 13.29 4.63 -0.27
N SER A 40 13.52 3.32 -0.07
CA SER A 40 14.72 2.79 0.57
C SER A 40 15.99 3.18 -0.16
N GLU A 41 16.00 3.07 -1.49
CA GLU A 41 17.14 3.44 -2.35
C GLU A 41 17.49 4.94 -2.26
N ARG A 42 16.58 5.76 -1.70
CA ARG A 42 16.73 7.21 -1.52
C ARG A 42 16.89 7.63 -0.05
N GLY A 43 17.00 6.67 0.87
CA GLY A 43 17.10 6.96 2.30
C GLY A 43 15.85 7.59 2.91
N ILE A 44 14.68 7.48 2.26
CA ILE A 44 13.42 8.00 2.79
C ILE A 44 12.84 6.94 3.76
N PRO A 45 12.56 7.29 5.02
CA PRO A 45 12.09 6.34 6.02
C PRO A 45 10.67 5.84 5.71
N PHE A 46 10.41 4.57 6.03
CA PHE A 46 9.09 3.94 5.92
C PHE A 46 8.92 2.86 7.00
N ALA A 47 7.67 2.44 7.25
CA ALA A 47 7.38 1.40 8.23
C ALA A 47 8.01 0.04 7.86
N LYS A 48 8.72 -0.57 8.82
CA LYS A 48 9.39 -1.88 8.67
C LYS A 48 8.43 -2.94 8.11
N THR A 49 8.92 -3.71 7.13
CA THR A 49 8.23 -4.93 6.68
C THR A 49 8.77 -6.10 7.50
N TYR A 50 7.89 -6.82 8.21
CA TYR A 50 8.27 -8.00 8.98
C TYR A 50 8.31 -9.27 8.13
N ALA A 51 7.35 -9.41 7.21
CA ALA A 51 7.27 -10.55 6.31
C ALA A 51 6.58 -10.16 5.00
N ILE A 52 6.85 -10.94 3.95
CA ILE A 52 6.12 -10.90 2.67
C ILE A 52 5.53 -12.29 2.47
N ILE A 53 4.21 -12.37 2.49
CA ILE A 53 3.45 -13.61 2.32
C ILE A 53 2.89 -13.64 0.89
N LYS A 54 3.35 -14.59 0.08
CA LYS A 54 2.97 -14.74 -1.33
C LYS A 54 1.88 -15.78 -1.54
N THR A 55 1.77 -16.75 -0.63
CA THR A 55 0.83 -17.87 -0.75
C THR A 55 0.03 -18.08 0.53
N ARG A 56 -1.12 -18.76 0.42
CA ARG A 56 -1.90 -19.15 1.60
C ARG A 56 -1.12 -20.10 2.51
N LYS A 57 -0.33 -21.01 1.93
CA LYS A 57 0.52 -21.92 2.69
C LYS A 57 1.53 -21.14 3.55
N GLU A 58 2.23 -20.17 2.96
CA GLU A 58 3.14 -19.29 3.71
C GLU A 58 2.42 -18.55 4.84
N LEU A 59 1.16 -18.14 4.65
CA LEU A 59 0.39 -17.50 5.71
C LEU A 59 0.11 -18.45 6.87
N PHE A 60 -0.30 -19.69 6.56
CA PHE A 60 -0.62 -20.70 7.58
C PHE A 60 0.62 -21.19 8.33
N ASP A 61 1.77 -21.23 7.66
CA ASP A 61 3.04 -21.66 8.23
C ASP A 61 3.80 -20.50 8.92
N PHE A 62 3.29 -19.27 8.86
CA PHE A 62 3.98 -18.10 9.40
C PHE A 62 3.94 -18.08 10.94
N ASP A 63 5.11 -18.00 11.57
CA ASP A 63 5.23 -17.85 13.03
C ASP A 63 4.95 -16.40 13.47
N PHE A 64 3.71 -16.14 13.86
CA PHE A 64 3.27 -14.83 14.34
C PHE A 64 3.92 -14.41 15.67
N SER A 65 4.58 -15.32 16.41
CA SER A 65 5.26 -14.96 17.66
C SER A 65 6.49 -14.06 17.45
N GLN A 66 7.00 -14.02 16.21
CA GLN A 66 8.12 -13.15 15.82
C GLN A 66 7.73 -11.68 15.60
N LEU A 67 6.43 -11.38 15.58
CA LEU A 67 5.93 -10.02 15.37
C LEU A 67 5.92 -9.19 16.67
N PRO A 68 5.90 -7.85 16.59
CA PRO A 68 5.78 -7.00 17.77
C PRO A 68 4.52 -7.32 18.59
N LYS A 69 4.66 -7.38 19.92
CA LYS A 69 3.56 -7.70 20.84
C LYS A 69 2.46 -6.64 20.92
N LYS A 70 2.76 -5.38 20.60
CA LYS A 70 1.79 -4.28 20.65
C LYS A 70 0.90 -4.29 19.41
N GLU A 71 1.46 -3.87 18.28
CA GLU A 71 0.67 -3.60 17.09
C GLU A 71 1.47 -3.91 15.82
N PHE A 72 0.78 -4.49 14.84
CA PHE A 72 1.24 -4.65 13.48
C PHE A 72 0.02 -4.63 12.55
N VAL A 73 0.25 -4.45 11.25
CA VAL A 73 -0.80 -4.47 10.24
C VAL A 73 -0.47 -5.48 9.15
N VAL A 74 -1.49 -6.21 8.72
CA VAL A 74 -1.44 -7.05 7.52
C VAL A 74 -2.19 -6.32 6.41
N LYS A 75 -1.59 -6.23 5.22
CA LYS A 75 -2.21 -5.54 4.09
C LYS A 75 -1.85 -6.20 2.76
N PRO A 76 -2.77 -6.23 1.78
CA PRO A 76 -2.44 -6.67 0.43
C PRO A 76 -1.42 -5.74 -0.20
N ASN A 77 -0.53 -6.28 -1.05
CA ASN A 77 0.52 -5.48 -1.68
C ASN A 77 -0.05 -4.39 -2.61
N GLN A 78 -1.07 -4.74 -3.39
CA GLN A 78 -1.80 -3.81 -4.25
C GLN A 78 -3.05 -3.27 -3.55
N GLY A 79 -3.56 -2.13 -4.01
CA GLY A 79 -4.90 -1.68 -3.61
C GLY A 79 -5.98 -2.66 -4.09
N SER A 80 -7.12 -2.71 -3.42
CA SER A 80 -8.32 -3.30 -4.01
C SER A 80 -8.82 -2.37 -5.11
N GLN A 81 -9.13 -2.94 -6.28
CA GLN A 81 -10.03 -2.26 -7.23
C GLN A 81 -11.43 -2.16 -6.63
#